data_AF-A0A0R0M5J3-F1
#
_entry.id   AF-A0A0R0M5J3-F1
#
_cell.length_a   1.000
_cell.length_b   1.000
_cell.length_c   1.000
_cell.angle_alpha   90.00
_cell.angle_beta   90.00
_cell.angle_gamma   90.00
#
_symmetry.space_group_name_H-M   'P 1'
#
loop_
_entity.id
_entity.type
_entity.pdbx_description
1 polymer ?
#
loop_
_entity_poly.entity_id
_entity_poly.type
_entity_poly.pdbx_seq_one_letter_code
_entity_poly.pdbx_strand_id
1 'polypeptide(L)'
;MCSHELTNSHIISYYVRGQEKCNYLTTFFIRSGSIAEAAIKTGRKAIGIEINPNYVNIAVQKVKNIRYEEENQVKQGSLFDLVTDIF
;
A
#
# COMPACT_ATOMS: atom_id res chain seq x y z
N MET A 1 12.25 -0.33 25.24
CA MET A 1 11.27 0.47 24.49
C MET A 1 10.30 -0.47 23.80
N CYS A 2 8.99 -0.36 24.06
CA CYS A 2 7.97 -1.17 23.40
C CYS A 2 7.36 -0.34 22.25
N SER A 3 7.49 -0.78 21.01
CA SER A 3 7.04 -0.04 19.82
C SER A 3 5.71 -0.61 19.29
N HIS A 4 4.60 0.11 19.45
CA HIS A 4 3.26 -0.33 19.00
C HIS A 4 3.01 -0.05 17.51
N GLU A 5 2.57 -1.07 16.76
CA GLU A 5 2.29 -0.94 15.33
C GLU A 5 0.91 -0.36 15.09
N LEU A 6 0.83 0.64 14.21
CA LEU A 6 -0.45 0.99 13.61
C LEU A 6 -0.77 -0.03 12.52
N THR A 7 -1.73 -0.90 12.79
CA THR A 7 -2.19 -1.96 11.87
C THR A 7 -3.55 -1.67 11.25
N ASN A 8 -4.29 -0.68 11.76
CA ASN A 8 -5.61 -0.34 11.24
C ASN A 8 -5.50 0.39 9.89
N SER A 9 -5.84 -0.32 8.82
CA SER A 9 -5.76 0.15 7.43
C SER A 9 -6.52 1.44 7.16
N HIS A 10 -7.66 1.65 7.84
CA HIS A 10 -8.47 2.86 7.67
C HIS A 10 -7.75 4.07 8.22
N ILE A 11 -7.23 3.97 9.45
CA ILE A 11 -6.48 5.05 10.12
C ILE A 11 -5.23 5.41 9.30
N ILE A 12 -4.51 4.40 8.80
CA ILE A 12 -3.30 4.60 7.98
C ILE A 12 -3.66 5.32 6.67
N SER A 13 -4.75 4.91 6.01
CA SER A 13 -5.22 5.56 4.79
C SER A 13 -5.64 7.01 5.03
N TYR A 14 -6.32 7.33 6.13
CA TYR A 14 -6.63 8.71 6.49
C TYR A 14 -5.37 9.54 6.74
N TYR A 15 -4.39 8.97 7.46
CA TYR A 15 -3.11 9.62 7.70
C TYR A 15 -2.39 9.97 6.39
N VAL A 16 -2.27 9.00 5.47
CA VAL A 16 -1.61 9.21 4.16
C VAL A 16 -2.36 10.24 3.31
N ARG A 17 -3.70 10.18 3.28
CA ARG A 17 -4.53 11.13 2.51
C ARG A 17 -4.51 12.54 3.10
N GLY A 18 -4.37 12.68 4.41
CA GLY A 18 -4.29 13.96 5.11
C GLY A 18 -2.95 14.66 4.97
N GLN A 19 -1.90 13.97 4.53
CA GLN A 19 -0.65 14.62 4.13
C GLN A 19 -0.85 15.38 2.83
N GLU A 20 -0.22 16.56 2.70
CA GLU A 20 -0.12 17.28 1.44
C GLU A 20 0.25 16.32 0.30
N LYS A 21 -0.25 16.59 -0.92
CA LYS A 21 -0.01 15.74 -2.09
C LYS A 21 1.46 15.86 -2.54
N CYS A 22 2.35 15.31 -1.73
CA CYS A 22 3.77 15.13 -2.03
C CYS A 22 3.95 13.79 -2.74
N ASN A 23 4.84 13.79 -3.74
CA ASN A 23 5.21 12.57 -4.47
C ASN A 23 5.89 11.53 -3.57
N TYR A 24 6.43 11.95 -2.43
CA TYR A 24 7.15 11.12 -1.48
C TYR A 24 6.50 11.19 -0.10
N LEU A 25 6.36 10.03 0.53
CA LEU A 25 5.99 9.91 1.94
C LEU A 25 7.17 9.31 2.71
N THR A 26 7.67 10.05 3.69
CA THR A 26 8.83 9.68 4.50
C THR A 26 8.42 9.15 5.87
N THR A 27 8.94 7.99 6.28
CA THR A 27 8.72 7.45 7.64
C THR A 27 10.04 6.96 8.25
N PHE A 28 10.28 7.31 9.52
CA PHE A 28 11.46 6.88 10.27
C PHE A 28 11.39 5.43 10.77
N PHE A 29 10.21 4.79 10.66
CA PHE A 29 10.02 3.37 10.97
C PHE A 29 9.05 2.75 9.97
N ILE A 30 9.58 1.95 9.04
CA ILE A 30 8.74 1.24 8.06
C ILE A 30 7.95 0.11 8.73
N ARG A 31 8.54 -0.59 9.71
CA ARG A 31 7.95 -1.79 10.34
C ARG A 31 7.50 -2.80 9.28
N SER A 32 6.30 -3.36 9.38
CA SER A 32 5.76 -4.28 8.36
C SER A 32 5.39 -3.61 7.02
N GLY A 33 5.59 -2.30 6.86
CA GLY A 33 5.39 -1.59 5.60
C GLY A 33 3.96 -1.11 5.34
N SER A 34 3.06 -1.08 6.33
CA SER A 34 1.66 -0.67 6.12
C SER A 34 1.49 0.78 5.64
N ILE A 35 2.36 1.68 6.09
CA ILE A 35 2.39 3.07 5.59
C ILE A 35 2.89 3.12 4.14
N ALA A 36 3.91 2.31 3.82
CA ALA A 36 4.46 2.24 2.47
C ALA A 36 3.44 1.66 1.47
N GLU A 37 2.70 0.63 1.88
CA GLU A 37 1.57 0.07 1.14
C GLU A 37 0.53 1.14 0.81
N ALA A 38 0.06 1.88 1.82
CA ALA A 38 -0.96 2.92 1.61
C ALA A 38 -0.45 4.07 0.72
N ALA A 39 0.83 4.45 0.84
CA ALA A 39 1.44 5.44 -0.05
C ALA A 39 1.47 4.94 -1.51
N ILE A 40 1.90 3.70 -1.76
CA ILE A 40 1.96 3.13 -3.10
C ILE A 40 0.57 3.01 -3.73
N LYS A 41 -0.41 2.50 -2.98
CA LYS A 41 -1.81 2.41 -3.43
C LYS A 41 -2.45 3.76 -3.74
N THR A 42 -1.87 4.86 -3.27
CA THR A 42 -2.31 6.23 -3.60
C THR A 42 -1.47 6.89 -4.69
N GLY A 43 -0.63 6.12 -5.40
CA GLY A 43 0.24 6.59 -6.47
C GLY A 43 1.47 7.36 -5.98
N ARG A 44 1.82 7.26 -4.69
CA ARG A 44 2.97 7.95 -4.09
C ARG A 44 4.15 7.00 -3.93
N LYS A 45 5.36 7.56 -3.88
CA LYS A 45 6.57 6.83 -3.50
C LYS A 45 6.72 6.85 -1.99
N ALA A 46 7.12 5.74 -1.40
CA ALA A 46 7.45 5.65 0.02
C ALA A 46 8.96 5.56 0.20
N ILE A 47 9.50 6.35 1.12
CA ILE A 47 10.89 6.24 1.58
C ILE A 47 10.83 6.05 3.08
N GLY A 48 11.54 5.07 3.61
CA GLY A 48 11.64 4.95 5.05
C GLY A 48 12.84 4.14 5.50
N ILE A 49 13.11 4.26 6.78
CA ILE A 49 14.24 3.63 7.45
C ILE A 49 13.68 2.58 8.41
N GLU A 50 14.37 1.45 8.52
CA GLU A 50 14.07 0.41 9.49
C GLU A 50 15.38 -0.25 9.92
N ILE A 51 15.57 -0.37 11.23
CA ILE A 51 16.79 -0.93 11.83
C ILE A 51 16.70 -2.45 11.97
N ASN A 52 15.49 -2.99 12.03
CA ASN A 52 15.26 -4.42 12.16
C ASN A 52 15.14 -5.06 10.76
N PRO A 53 16.09 -5.90 10.35
CA PRO A 53 16.11 -6.49 9.00
C PRO A 53 14.91 -7.42 8.73
N ASN A 54 14.29 -8.00 9.78
CA ASN A 54 13.09 -8.81 9.60
C ASN A 54 11.91 -7.96 9.11
N TYR A 55 11.76 -6.75 9.66
CA TYR A 55 10.73 -5.81 9.22
C TYR A 55 11.00 -5.28 7.81
N VAL A 56 12.27 -5.06 7.45
CA VAL A 56 12.65 -4.72 6.06
C VAL A 56 12.17 -5.79 5.08
N ASN A 57 12.45 -7.07 5.36
CA ASN A 57 12.01 -8.17 4.49
C ASN A 57 10.49 -8.24 4.35
N ILE A 58 9.76 -8.12 5.47
CA ILE A 58 8.29 -8.11 5.48
C ILE A 58 7.75 -6.94 4.63
N ALA A 59 8.29 -5.74 4.81
CA ALA A 59 7.86 -4.56 4.08
C ALA A 59 8.15 -4.68 2.57
N VAL A 60 9.33 -5.18 2.19
CA VAL A 60 9.69 -5.40 0.78
C VAL A 60 8.77 -6.42 0.12
N GLN A 61 8.47 -7.53 0.79
CA GLN A 61 7.54 -8.55 0.26
C GLN A 61 6.13 -7.98 0.10
N LYS A 62 5.63 -7.25 1.11
CA LYS A 62 4.33 -6.58 1.04
C LYS A 62 4.24 -5.63 -0.15
N VAL A 63 5.27 -4.81 -0.38
CA VAL A 63 5.31 -3.89 -1.53
C VAL A 63 5.37 -4.61 -2.87
N LYS A 64 6.13 -5.71 -2.98
CA LYS A 64 6.18 -6.54 -4.20
C LYS A 64 4.82 -7.15 -4.52
N ASN A 65 4.11 -7.63 -3.52
CA ASN A 65 2.78 -8.23 -3.70
C ASN A 65 1.75 -7.23 -4.24
N ILE A 66 1.83 -5.95 -3.85
CA ILE A 66 0.92 -4.91 -4.39
C ILE A 66 1.07 -4.79 -5.91
N ARG A 67 2.32 -4.76 -6.41
CA ARG A 67 2.56 -4.68 -7.86
C ARG A 67 2.05 -5.92 -8.58
N TYR A 68 2.28 -7.09 -8.00
CA TYR A 68 1.75 -8.34 -8.54
C TYR A 68 0.22 -8.33 -8.59
N GLU A 69 -0.46 -7.84 -7.55
CA GLU A 69 -1.92 -7.68 -7.52
C GLU A 69 -2.42 -6.65 -8.53
N GLU A 70 -1.71 -5.54 -8.75
CA GLU A 70 -2.04 -4.54 -9.78
C GLU A 70 -1.88 -5.11 -11.20
N GLU A 71 -0.82 -5.89 -11.45
CA GLU A 71 -0.54 -6.51 -12.75
C GLU A 71 -1.45 -7.71 -13.07
N ASN A 72 -1.85 -8.47 -12.05
CA ASN A 72 -2.70 -9.67 -12.17
C ASN A 72 -4.15 -9.42 -11.76
N GLN A 73 -4.55 -8.16 -11.61
CA GLN A 73 -5.95 -7.81 -11.47
C GLN A 73 -6.66 -8.21 -12.76
N VAL A 74 -7.35 -9.36 -12.70
CA VAL A 74 -8.40 -9.70 -13.65
C VAL A 74 -9.36 -8.52 -13.60
N LYS A 75 -9.44 -7.76 -14.69
CA LYS A 75 -10.50 -6.77 -14.86
C LYS A 75 -11.80 -7.54 -14.72
N GLN A 76 -12.41 -7.45 -13.54
CA GLN A 76 -13.76 -7.92 -13.35
C GLN A 76 -14.60 -6.99 -14.22
N GLY A 77 -14.91 -7.46 -15.44
CA GLY A 77 -15.85 -6.78 -16.32
C GLY A 77 -17.13 -6.54 -15.53
N SER A 78 -17.74 -5.38 -15.76
CA SER A 78 -19.02 -5.11 -15.12
C SER A 78 -20.01 -6.18 -15.59
N LEU A 79 -20.94 -6.59 -14.73
CA LEU A 79 -21.98 -7.56 -15.13
C LEU A 79 -22.77 -7.05 -16.36
N PHE A 80 -22.79 -5.73 -16.57
CA PHE A 80 -23.42 -5.09 -17.73
C PHE A 80 -22.63 -5.30 -19.02
N ASP A 81 -21.29 -5.40 -18.95
CA ASP A 81 -20.42 -5.61 -20.12
C ASP A 81 -20.69 -6.98 -20.75
N LEU A 82 -21.06 -7.98 -19.93
CA LEU A 82 -21.42 -9.34 -20.38
C LEU A 82 -22.79 -9.39 -21.07
N VAL A 83 -23.72 -8.51 -20.68
CA VAL A 83 -25.09 -8.50 -21.20
C VAL A 83 -25.17 -7.77 -22.55
N THR A 84 -24.30 -6.78 -22.77
CA THR A 84 -24.24 -6.03 -24.04
C THR A 84 -23.65 -6.82 -25.20
N ASP A 85 -22.91 -7.90 -24.94
CA ASP A 85 -22.34 -8.77 -26.00
C ASP A 85 -23.32 -9.88 -26.46
N ILE A 86 -24.51 -9.97 -25.86
CA ILE A 86 -25.54 -10.98 -26.16
C ILE A 86 -26.66 -10.43 -27.07
N PHE A 87 -26.66 -9.13 -27.36
CA PHE A 87 -27.62 -8.46 -28.27
C PHE A 87 -26.93 -7.87 -29.49
#